data_AF-A0A166MH81-F1
#
_entry.id   AF-A0A166MH81-F1
#
_cell.length_a   1.000
_cell.length_b   1.000
_cell.length_c   1.000
_cell.angle_alpha   90.00
_cell.angle_beta   90.00
_cell.angle_gamma   90.00
#
_symmetry.space_group_name_H-M   'P 1'
#
loop_
_entity.id
_entity.type
_entity.pdbx_description
1 polymer ?
#
loop_
_entity_poly.entity_id
_entity_poly.type
_entity_poly.pdbx_seq_one_letter_code
_entity_poly.pdbx_strand_id
1 'polypeptide(L)'
;MLFPIFASLSLLVASAAASPTPILEARAATTTVYMRIEGPTKTIFEQTIYPTVQNTLTNNGHTATCNGTPKTAAGVTSLVALQQTGQYFEAKWNGSTFGGITKLNGTSNTAPNLWHSLFNNNANGGTDGFTQQGAGYEYYCSQTLPSGQHFLFAYFDDIDETNILIMSGPKTATVGSTVKYAVPYARGSTYVNDLSVDTTVGQSVYGEYSGDNDNADSTVSITFTKPGTYNMKAHCPTGSACVRSNHVVTVVS
;
A
#
# COMPACT_ATOMS: atom_id res chain seq x y z
N MET A 1 -26.77 81.39 -15.94
CA MET A 1 -25.50 80.72 -16.32
C MET A 1 -24.47 81.04 -15.26
N LEU A 2 -24.10 80.08 -14.42
CA LEU A 2 -22.97 80.18 -13.49
C LEU A 2 -22.48 78.75 -13.18
N PHE A 3 -21.17 78.60 -13.27
CA PHE A 3 -20.37 77.37 -13.28
C PHE A 3 -20.36 76.61 -11.92
N PRO A 4 -20.12 75.29 -11.93
CA PRO A 4 -19.95 74.49 -10.72
C PRO A 4 -18.49 74.51 -10.23
N ILE A 5 -18.30 74.59 -8.91
CA ILE A 5 -17.01 74.32 -8.25
C ILE A 5 -17.07 72.92 -7.63
N PHE A 6 -16.19 72.05 -8.13
CA PHE A 6 -15.86 70.75 -7.56
C PHE A 6 -15.19 70.92 -6.18
N ALA A 7 -15.69 70.19 -5.18
CA ALA A 7 -14.94 69.91 -3.95
C ALA A 7 -14.79 68.38 -3.81
N SER A 8 -13.54 67.96 -3.80
CA SER A 8 -13.04 66.58 -3.80
C SER A 8 -12.67 66.13 -2.38
N LEU A 9 -12.83 64.83 -2.12
CA LEU A 9 -12.11 63.97 -1.15
C LEU A 9 -12.02 64.44 0.31
N SER A 10 -12.40 63.64 1.31
CA SER A 10 -11.67 62.42 1.67
C SER A 10 -12.47 61.60 2.70
N LEU A 11 -12.77 60.34 2.41
CA LEU A 11 -13.23 59.37 3.41
C LEU A 11 -12.04 58.48 3.81
N LEU A 12 -11.56 58.63 5.04
CA LEU A 12 -10.62 57.69 5.66
C LEU A 12 -11.38 56.39 5.98
N VAL A 13 -11.09 55.33 5.21
CA VAL A 13 -11.51 53.96 5.54
C VAL A 13 -10.44 53.34 6.43
N ALA A 14 -10.73 53.23 7.73
CA ALA A 14 -9.92 52.48 8.67
C ALA A 14 -10.09 50.97 8.39
N SER A 15 -9.12 50.37 7.70
CA SER A 15 -9.05 48.93 7.48
C SER A 15 -8.30 48.26 8.63
N ALA A 16 -9.03 47.71 9.60
CA ALA A 16 -8.49 46.76 10.57
C ALA A 16 -9.00 45.35 10.23
N ALA A 17 -8.40 44.74 9.20
CA ALA A 17 -8.58 43.32 8.93
C ALA A 17 -7.71 42.54 9.93
N ALA A 18 -8.29 42.20 11.08
CA ALA A 18 -7.78 41.12 11.91
C ALA A 18 -7.98 39.82 11.11
N SER A 19 -6.96 39.43 10.34
CA SER A 19 -6.93 38.12 9.72
C SER A 19 -6.69 37.11 10.86
N PRO A 20 -7.61 36.17 11.14
CA PRO A 20 -7.28 35.06 11.99
C PRO A 20 -6.16 34.31 11.29
N THR A 21 -4.96 34.35 11.87
CA THR A 21 -3.88 33.45 11.50
C THR A 21 -4.48 32.05 11.62
N PRO A 22 -4.50 31.23 10.55
CA PRO A 22 -4.92 29.86 10.70
C PRO A 22 -4.01 29.26 11.75
N ILE A 23 -4.60 28.89 12.89
CA ILE A 23 -3.95 28.04 13.87
C ILE A 23 -3.57 26.81 13.06
N LEU A 24 -2.26 26.67 12.81
CA LEU A 24 -1.67 25.44 12.35
C LEU A 24 -1.95 24.46 13.49
N GLU A 25 -3.13 23.83 13.48
CA GLU A 25 -3.34 22.66 14.33
C GLU A 25 -2.16 21.76 14.01
N ALA A 26 -1.37 21.48 15.04
CA ALA A 26 -0.36 20.46 15.00
C ALA A 26 -1.12 19.17 14.67
N ARG A 27 -1.26 18.84 13.37
CA ARG A 27 -1.66 17.52 12.93
C ARG A 27 -0.68 16.60 13.62
N ALA A 28 -1.17 15.85 14.61
CA ALA A 28 -0.45 14.72 15.16
C ALA A 28 0.13 13.97 13.96
N ALA A 29 1.45 13.78 13.93
CA ALA A 29 2.16 13.26 12.77
C ALA A 29 1.39 12.07 12.20
N THR A 30 0.73 12.28 11.06
CA THR A 30 -0.16 11.27 10.49
C THR A 30 0.72 10.11 10.05
N THR A 31 0.52 8.93 10.62
CA THR A 31 1.23 7.72 10.19
C THR A 31 0.92 7.49 8.72
N THR A 32 1.94 7.42 7.88
CA THR A 32 1.82 7.05 6.47
C THR A 32 2.07 5.57 6.33
N VAL A 33 1.20 4.82 5.66
CA VAL A 33 1.40 3.39 5.40
C VAL A 33 1.15 3.10 3.93
N TYR A 34 2.10 2.45 3.26
CA TYR A 34 1.93 1.94 1.90
C TYR A 34 1.24 0.57 1.98
N MET A 35 -0.09 0.57 1.91
CA MET A 35 -0.91 -0.60 2.19
C MET A 35 -1.22 -1.37 0.90
N ARG A 36 -0.98 -2.68 0.92
CA ARG A 36 -1.28 -3.61 -0.17
C ARG A 36 -2.05 -4.82 0.36
N ILE A 37 -3.09 -5.23 -0.34
CA ILE A 37 -3.90 -6.41 -0.05
C ILE A 37 -3.93 -7.26 -1.33
N GLU A 38 -3.30 -8.42 -1.28
CA GLU A 38 -3.20 -9.39 -2.37
C GLU A 38 -4.10 -10.58 -2.08
N GLY A 39 -5.21 -10.68 -2.82
CA GLY A 39 -6.05 -11.86 -2.80
C GLY A 39 -5.54 -12.97 -3.72
N PRO A 40 -6.20 -14.13 -3.73
CA PRO A 40 -5.75 -15.33 -4.45
C PRO A 40 -5.49 -15.07 -5.95
N THR A 41 -6.37 -14.27 -6.58
CA THR A 41 -6.33 -14.05 -8.04
C THR A 41 -6.20 -12.60 -8.44
N LYS A 42 -6.39 -11.63 -7.53
CA LYS A 42 -6.28 -10.19 -7.83
C LYS A 42 -5.85 -9.35 -6.63
N THR A 43 -5.22 -8.21 -6.90
CA THR A 43 -5.00 -7.17 -5.90
C THR A 43 -6.36 -6.62 -5.48
N ILE A 44 -6.64 -6.65 -4.18
CA ILE A 44 -7.89 -6.14 -3.60
C ILE A 44 -7.77 -4.65 -3.31
N PHE A 45 -6.60 -4.23 -2.83
CA PHE A 45 -6.33 -2.86 -2.45
C PHE A 45 -4.83 -2.58 -2.58
N GLU A 46 -4.45 -1.42 -3.08
CA GLU A 46 -3.04 -0.99 -3.08
C GLU A 46 -2.92 0.53 -3.17
N GLN A 47 -2.74 1.19 -2.03
CA GLN A 47 -2.63 2.65 -1.94
C GLN A 47 -1.84 3.07 -0.70
N THR A 48 -1.28 4.28 -0.74
CA THR A 48 -0.84 4.97 0.47
C THR A 48 -2.05 5.42 1.28
N ILE A 49 -2.13 4.99 2.53
CA ILE A 49 -3.15 5.41 3.49
C ILE A 49 -2.53 6.25 4.60
N TYR A 50 -3.35 7.09 5.23
CA TYR A 50 -2.97 7.95 6.35
C TYR A 50 -3.79 7.58 7.59
N PRO A 51 -3.58 6.38 8.15
CA PRO A 51 -4.42 5.88 9.21
C PRO A 51 -4.32 6.75 10.46
N THR A 52 -5.45 6.91 11.12
CA THR A 52 -5.56 7.55 12.43
C THR A 52 -5.46 6.51 13.54
N VAL A 53 -4.88 6.89 14.67
CA VAL A 53 -4.85 6.03 15.86
C VAL A 53 -6.29 5.82 16.35
N GLN A 54 -6.69 4.58 16.55
CA GLN A 54 -7.99 4.21 17.11
C GLN A 54 -7.74 3.41 18.39
N ASN A 55 -8.34 3.85 19.50
CA ASN A 55 -8.17 3.18 20.79
C ASN A 55 -8.72 1.75 20.80
N THR A 56 -9.77 1.51 20.03
CA THR A 56 -10.49 0.24 19.98
C THR A 56 -10.74 -0.18 18.55
N LEU A 57 -10.81 -1.49 18.32
CA LEU A 57 -11.30 -2.09 17.10
C LEU A 57 -12.62 -2.80 17.39
N THR A 58 -13.60 -2.65 16.51
CA THR A 58 -14.82 -3.48 16.51
C THR A 58 -14.83 -4.34 15.27
N ASN A 59 -14.82 -5.67 15.44
CA ASN A 59 -14.83 -6.63 14.35
C ASN A 59 -15.64 -7.87 14.74
N ASN A 60 -16.46 -8.37 13.80
CA ASN A 60 -17.30 -9.56 13.98
C ASN A 60 -18.09 -9.60 15.31
N GLY A 61 -18.69 -8.48 15.70
CA GLY A 61 -19.51 -8.38 16.92
C GLY A 61 -18.74 -8.23 18.24
N HIS A 62 -17.41 -8.13 18.20
CA HIS A 62 -16.57 -7.93 19.37
C HIS A 62 -15.87 -6.57 19.34
N THR A 63 -15.52 -6.03 20.50
CA THR A 63 -14.76 -4.79 20.64
C THR A 63 -13.64 -4.97 21.67
N ALA A 64 -12.42 -4.56 21.32
CA ALA A 64 -11.26 -4.60 22.20
C ALA A 64 -10.32 -3.43 21.95
N THR A 65 -9.47 -3.11 22.93
CA THR A 65 -8.37 -2.16 22.77
C THR A 65 -7.41 -2.64 21.68
N CYS A 66 -7.07 -1.77 20.74
CA CYS A 66 -6.28 -2.14 19.56
C CYS A 66 -5.38 -0.99 19.08
N ASN A 67 -4.68 -0.36 20.00
CA ASN A 67 -3.85 0.82 19.76
C ASN A 67 -2.38 0.63 20.17
N GLY A 68 -1.92 -0.60 20.34
CA GLY A 68 -0.55 -0.89 20.76
C GLY A 68 -0.46 -1.55 22.14
N THR A 69 0.77 -1.68 22.64
CA THR A 69 1.05 -2.35 23.91
C THR A 69 0.69 -1.43 25.09
N PRO A 70 0.15 -1.94 26.23
CA PRO A 70 -0.32 -1.12 27.36
C PRO A 70 0.68 -0.18 28.07
N LYS A 71 1.92 -0.08 27.60
CA LYS A 71 2.99 0.77 28.15
C LYS A 71 3.70 1.63 27.09
N THR A 72 3.26 1.57 25.84
CA THR A 72 3.80 2.36 24.74
C THR A 72 2.81 3.46 24.35
N ALA A 73 3.29 4.50 23.68
CA ALA A 73 2.39 5.47 23.07
C ALA A 73 1.41 4.76 22.12
N ALA A 74 0.15 5.19 22.15
CA ALA A 74 -0.87 4.66 21.26
C ALA A 74 -0.46 4.91 19.80
N GLY A 75 -0.64 3.90 18.95
CA GLY A 75 -0.29 3.96 17.54
C GLY A 75 -1.26 3.19 16.67
N VAL A 76 -1.10 3.34 15.36
CA VAL A 76 -1.87 2.59 14.37
C VAL A 76 -1.41 1.14 14.41
N THR A 77 -2.33 0.20 14.54
CA THR A 77 -2.06 -1.24 14.47
C THR A 77 -2.43 -1.81 13.10
N SER A 78 -1.98 -3.03 12.80
CA SER A 78 -2.28 -3.73 11.55
C SER A 78 -3.78 -3.79 11.22
N LEU A 79 -4.61 -4.19 12.18
CA LEU A 79 -6.04 -4.34 11.98
C LEU A 79 -6.77 -3.01 11.94
N VAL A 80 -6.30 -1.99 12.68
CA VAL A 80 -6.84 -0.62 12.56
C VAL A 80 -6.52 -0.05 11.18
N ALA A 81 -5.30 -0.25 10.67
CA ALA A 81 -4.94 0.15 9.31
C ALA A 81 -5.81 -0.56 8.27
N LEU A 82 -6.01 -1.88 8.41
CA LEU A 82 -6.91 -2.65 7.54
C LEU A 82 -8.35 -2.13 7.60
N GLN A 83 -8.90 -1.89 8.79
CA GLN A 83 -10.26 -1.35 8.96
C GLN A 83 -10.43 -0.01 8.23
N GLN A 84 -9.41 0.84 8.23
CA GLN A 84 -9.45 2.15 7.58
C GLN A 84 -9.26 2.09 6.05
N THR A 85 -8.92 0.93 5.48
CA THR A 85 -9.03 0.72 4.03
C THR A 85 -10.49 0.55 3.56
N GLY A 86 -11.43 0.36 4.48
CA GLY A 86 -12.83 0.06 4.18
C GLY A 86 -13.07 -1.36 3.66
N GLN A 87 -12.03 -2.20 3.55
CA GLN A 87 -12.21 -3.59 3.17
C GLN A 87 -12.87 -4.37 4.31
N TYR A 88 -13.86 -5.19 3.95
CA TYR A 88 -14.48 -6.11 4.89
C TYR A 88 -13.48 -7.19 5.31
N PHE A 89 -13.39 -7.47 6.61
CA PHE A 89 -12.62 -8.58 7.14
C PHE A 89 -13.25 -9.16 8.41
N GLU A 90 -12.90 -10.40 8.73
CA GLU A 90 -13.19 -11.05 10.01
C GLU A 90 -11.84 -11.45 10.64
N ALA A 91 -11.67 -11.19 11.93
CA ALA A 91 -10.50 -11.57 12.71
C ALA A 91 -10.87 -12.57 13.80
N LYS A 92 -9.92 -13.44 14.16
CA LYS A 92 -10.10 -14.43 15.22
C LYS A 92 -10.28 -13.74 16.57
N TRP A 93 -11.26 -14.17 17.35
CA TRP A 93 -11.49 -13.69 18.72
C TRP A 93 -11.11 -14.78 19.73
N ASN A 94 -10.48 -14.41 20.85
CA ASN A 94 -10.17 -15.34 21.95
C ASN A 94 -10.92 -15.05 23.26
N GLY A 95 -11.82 -14.08 23.28
CA GLY A 95 -12.48 -13.61 24.52
C GLY A 95 -11.94 -12.29 25.06
N SER A 96 -10.76 -11.84 24.65
CA SER A 96 -10.15 -10.60 25.14
C SER A 96 -9.56 -9.70 24.05
N THR A 97 -9.01 -10.26 22.99
CA THR A 97 -8.38 -9.50 21.88
C THR A 97 -8.56 -10.21 20.54
N PHE A 98 -8.16 -9.52 19.47
CA PHE A 98 -8.17 -10.02 18.10
C PHE A 98 -6.85 -10.67 17.71
N GLY A 99 -6.92 -11.80 17.01
CA GLY A 99 -5.80 -12.46 16.36
C GLY A 99 -5.81 -12.26 14.85
N GLY A 100 -5.27 -13.26 14.14
CA GLY A 100 -5.16 -13.22 12.69
C GLY A 100 -6.50 -13.17 11.97
N ILE A 101 -6.44 -12.76 10.71
CA ILE A 101 -7.59 -12.66 9.81
C ILE A 101 -8.07 -14.05 9.43
N THR A 102 -9.37 -14.28 9.52
CA THR A 102 -10.03 -15.52 9.08
C THR A 102 -10.72 -15.35 7.74
N LYS A 103 -11.06 -14.12 7.37
CA LYS A 103 -11.69 -13.77 6.10
C LYS A 103 -11.39 -12.33 5.71
N LEU A 104 -11.15 -12.07 4.44
CA LEU A 104 -10.98 -10.72 3.90
C LEU A 104 -11.64 -10.64 2.53
N ASN A 105 -12.49 -9.63 2.35
CA ASN A 105 -13.23 -9.33 1.13
C ASN A 105 -13.86 -10.57 0.46
N GLY A 106 -14.53 -11.39 1.27
CA GLY A 106 -15.23 -12.61 0.84
C GLY A 106 -14.37 -13.87 0.76
N THR A 107 -13.03 -13.77 0.86
CA THR A 107 -12.13 -14.94 0.82
C THR A 107 -11.82 -15.39 2.25
N SER A 108 -12.23 -16.60 2.61
CA SER A 108 -11.92 -17.23 3.91
C SER A 108 -10.64 -18.05 3.84
N ASN A 109 -9.94 -18.16 4.97
CA ASN A 109 -8.83 -19.09 5.15
C ASN A 109 -9.27 -20.51 4.78
N THR A 110 -8.52 -21.16 3.90
CA THR A 110 -8.75 -22.54 3.49
C THR A 110 -7.42 -23.24 3.40
N ALA A 111 -7.17 -24.18 4.32
CA ALA A 111 -5.90 -24.88 4.39
C ALA A 111 -5.55 -25.49 3.01
N PRO A 112 -4.30 -25.30 2.55
CA PRO A 112 -3.19 -24.78 3.35
C PRO A 112 -3.09 -23.24 3.35
N ASN A 113 -3.81 -22.55 2.46
CA ASN A 113 -3.73 -21.09 2.32
C ASN A 113 -4.48 -20.30 3.41
N LEU A 114 -3.81 -19.30 3.98
CA LEU A 114 -4.33 -18.40 5.00
C LEU A 114 -4.07 -16.93 4.63
N TRP A 115 -4.75 -16.02 5.32
CA TRP A 115 -4.42 -14.60 5.30
C TRP A 115 -3.24 -14.31 6.22
N HIS A 116 -2.15 -13.83 5.63
CA HIS A 116 -0.95 -13.41 6.34
C HIS A 116 -0.84 -11.89 6.34
N SER A 117 -0.20 -11.38 7.39
CA SER A 117 0.15 -9.99 7.56
C SER A 117 1.67 -9.88 7.50
N LEU A 118 2.20 -9.01 6.64
CA LEU A 118 3.63 -8.86 6.44
C LEU A 118 4.05 -7.40 6.41
N PHE A 119 5.13 -7.10 7.10
CA PHE A 119 5.76 -5.78 7.12
C PHE A 119 7.01 -5.81 6.27
N ASN A 120 7.20 -4.78 5.46
CA ASN A 120 8.50 -4.55 4.88
C ASN A 120 9.30 -3.63 5.82
N ASN A 121 10.46 -4.07 6.27
CA ASN A 121 11.36 -3.27 7.09
C ASN A 121 12.16 -2.22 6.28
N ASN A 122 11.81 -2.00 5.00
CA ASN A 122 12.49 -1.07 4.08
C ASN A 122 12.46 0.41 4.45
N ALA A 123 11.79 0.83 5.53
CA ALA A 123 11.90 2.20 6.02
C ALA A 123 13.36 2.59 6.37
N ASN A 124 14.29 1.63 6.47
CA ASN A 124 15.72 1.83 6.66
C ASN A 124 16.63 1.32 5.51
N GLY A 125 16.13 1.21 4.27
CA GLY A 125 16.98 0.81 3.14
C GLY A 125 17.52 -0.63 3.23
N GLY A 126 16.79 -1.53 3.88
CA GLY A 126 17.11 -2.95 3.93
C GLY A 126 16.91 -3.64 2.58
N THR A 127 17.73 -4.64 2.32
CA THR A 127 17.68 -5.53 1.15
C THR A 127 16.79 -6.76 1.36
N ASP A 128 16.14 -6.86 2.52
CA ASP A 128 15.70 -8.14 3.10
C ASP A 128 14.16 -8.22 3.21
N GLY A 129 13.47 -8.21 2.06
CA GLY A 129 12.12 -8.76 1.89
C GLY A 129 11.00 -8.30 2.83
N PHE A 130 10.00 -9.18 3.01
CA PHE A 130 8.87 -9.00 3.92
C PHE A 130 9.03 -9.90 5.14
N THR A 131 8.71 -9.40 6.33
CA THR A 131 8.66 -10.19 7.57
C THR A 131 7.21 -10.38 7.99
N GLN A 132 6.82 -11.62 8.30
CA GLN A 132 5.48 -11.91 8.80
C GLN A 132 5.27 -11.28 10.19
N GLN A 133 4.09 -10.70 10.41
CA GLN A 133 3.62 -10.42 11.76
C GLN A 133 3.51 -11.74 12.54
N GLY A 134 4.06 -11.77 13.76
CA GLY A 134 4.10 -12.97 14.58
C GLY A 134 2.74 -13.67 14.72
N ALA A 135 2.78 -15.01 14.77
CA ALA A 135 1.59 -15.84 14.93
C ALA A 135 1.12 -15.82 16.40
N GLY A 136 0.38 -14.78 16.77
CA GLY A 136 -0.19 -14.65 18.11
C GLY A 136 -1.28 -13.59 18.15
N TYR A 137 -2.23 -13.74 19.08
CA TYR A 137 -3.31 -12.77 19.31
C TYR A 137 -2.78 -11.39 19.75
N GLU A 138 -1.56 -11.34 20.25
CA GLU A 138 -1.02 -10.12 20.82
C GLU A 138 -0.59 -9.16 19.71
N TYR A 139 0.06 -9.65 18.66
CA TYR A 139 0.74 -8.79 17.68
C TYR A 139 -0.21 -7.90 16.87
N TYR A 140 -1.40 -8.40 16.52
CA TYR A 140 -2.32 -7.70 15.63
C TYR A 140 -2.86 -6.38 16.22
N CYS A 141 -3.07 -6.34 17.54
CA CYS A 141 -3.55 -5.18 18.27
C CYS A 141 -2.52 -4.53 19.19
N SER A 142 -1.35 -5.15 19.41
CA SER A 142 -0.29 -4.61 20.27
C SER A 142 0.91 -4.03 19.52
N GLN A 143 1.16 -4.45 18.28
CA GLN A 143 2.24 -3.94 17.45
C GLN A 143 1.77 -2.75 16.61
N THR A 144 2.42 -1.60 16.80
CA THR A 144 2.14 -0.39 16.04
C THR A 144 2.97 -0.31 14.76
N LEU A 145 2.40 0.31 13.72
CA LEU A 145 3.02 0.49 12.42
C LEU A 145 3.88 1.75 12.44
N PRO A 146 5.18 1.65 12.14
CA PRO A 146 6.00 2.83 11.90
C PRO A 146 5.52 3.57 10.66
N SER A 147 5.61 4.91 10.67
CA SER A 147 5.32 5.73 9.49
C SER A 147 6.31 5.43 8.37
N GLY A 148 5.82 5.35 7.14
CA GLY A 148 6.59 5.05 5.93
C GLY A 148 6.74 3.56 5.61
N GLN A 149 6.15 2.65 6.40
CA GLN A 149 6.24 1.22 6.12
C GLN A 149 5.37 0.78 4.94
N HIS A 150 5.84 -0.24 4.21
CA HIS A 150 4.99 -1.04 3.34
C HIS A 150 4.38 -2.16 4.14
N PHE A 151 3.06 -2.26 4.05
CA PHE A 151 2.30 -3.25 4.77
C PHE A 151 1.45 -4.08 3.82
N LEU A 152 1.55 -5.40 3.96
CA LEU A 152 0.95 -6.38 3.08
C LEU A 152 0.02 -7.28 3.85
N PHE A 153 -1.22 -7.41 3.39
CA PHE A 153 -2.03 -8.59 3.66
C PHE A 153 -2.08 -9.46 2.42
N ALA A 154 -1.68 -10.72 2.52
CA ALA A 154 -1.64 -11.62 1.36
C ALA A 154 -2.23 -12.99 1.71
N TYR A 155 -2.89 -13.58 0.72
CA TYR A 155 -3.44 -14.93 0.81
C TYR A 155 -2.49 -15.94 0.18
N PHE A 156 -1.79 -16.73 0.99
CA PHE A 156 -0.84 -17.75 0.54
C PHE A 156 -0.71 -18.87 1.57
N ASP A 157 0.08 -19.90 1.29
CA ASP A 157 0.27 -21.08 2.14
C ASP A 157 1.32 -20.85 3.24
N ASP A 158 2.60 -21.05 2.89
CA ASP A 158 3.73 -20.88 3.79
C ASP A 158 4.61 -19.72 3.32
N ILE A 159 5.08 -18.88 4.24
CA ILE A 159 5.97 -17.77 3.92
C ILE A 159 7.34 -18.26 3.47
N ASP A 160 7.78 -19.42 3.98
CA ASP A 160 9.09 -19.98 3.65
C ASP A 160 9.09 -20.60 2.24
N GLU A 161 7.92 -20.95 1.70
CA GLU A 161 7.75 -21.52 0.36
C GLU A 161 7.20 -20.51 -0.67
N THR A 162 6.57 -19.43 -0.21
CA THR A 162 5.92 -18.43 -1.06
C THR A 162 6.88 -17.29 -1.40
N ASN A 163 7.15 -17.12 -2.68
CA ASN A 163 7.94 -15.97 -3.15
C ASN A 163 7.08 -14.69 -3.16
N ILE A 164 7.38 -13.74 -2.27
CA ILE A 164 6.68 -12.46 -2.21
C ILE A 164 7.40 -11.46 -3.13
N LEU A 165 6.86 -11.25 -4.33
CA LEU A 165 7.48 -10.34 -5.28
C LEU A 165 7.43 -8.89 -4.77
N ILE A 166 8.52 -8.18 -5.06
CA ILE A 166 8.66 -6.73 -4.90
C ILE A 166 9.14 -6.20 -6.24
N MET A 167 8.65 -5.04 -6.67
CA MET A 167 9.06 -4.45 -7.93
C MET A 167 9.42 -2.97 -7.77
N SER A 168 10.54 -2.59 -8.38
CA SER A 168 10.89 -1.20 -8.62
C SER A 168 11.13 -0.96 -10.11
N GLY A 169 11.07 0.29 -10.54
CA GLY A 169 11.19 0.63 -11.95
C GLY A 169 11.09 2.14 -12.19
N PRO A 170 11.23 2.57 -13.45
CA PRO A 170 11.23 3.97 -13.81
C PRO A 170 9.85 4.61 -13.60
N LYS A 171 9.84 5.88 -13.20
CA LYS A 171 8.60 6.68 -13.14
C LYS A 171 8.23 7.29 -14.49
N THR A 172 9.19 7.40 -15.39
CA THR A 172 9.02 7.96 -16.73
C THR A 172 9.74 7.11 -17.77
N ALA A 173 9.23 7.06 -18.99
CA ALA A 173 9.88 6.42 -20.12
C ALA A 173 9.53 7.16 -21.42
N THR A 174 10.29 6.88 -22.48
CA THR A 174 10.01 7.42 -23.82
C THR A 174 9.50 6.31 -24.72
N VAL A 175 8.54 6.61 -25.60
CA VAL A 175 8.10 5.65 -26.62
C VAL A 175 9.29 5.12 -27.43
N GLY A 176 9.34 3.80 -27.63
CA GLY A 176 10.42 3.10 -28.32
C GLY A 176 11.68 2.84 -27.48
N SER A 177 11.77 3.38 -26.26
CA SER A 177 12.86 3.07 -25.34
C SER A 177 12.58 1.81 -24.53
N THR A 178 13.60 0.96 -24.39
CA THR A 178 13.55 -0.18 -23.47
C THR A 178 13.91 0.27 -22.06
N VAL A 179 13.03 -0.02 -21.11
CA VAL A 179 13.26 0.24 -19.69
C VAL A 179 13.28 -1.04 -18.88
N LYS A 180 13.93 -1.02 -17.72
CA LYS A 180 14.05 -2.18 -16.83
C LYS A 180 13.25 -1.98 -15.54
N TYR A 181 12.50 -3.02 -15.16
CA TYR A 181 11.90 -3.17 -13.85
C TYR A 181 12.73 -4.18 -13.06
N ALA A 182 13.17 -3.83 -11.85
CA ALA A 182 13.82 -4.77 -10.97
C ALA A 182 12.76 -5.55 -10.20
N VAL A 183 12.86 -6.88 -10.24
CA VAL A 183 12.00 -7.81 -9.51
C VAL A 183 12.93 -8.79 -8.78
N PRO A 184 13.61 -8.34 -7.71
CA PRO A 184 14.64 -9.13 -7.04
C PRO A 184 14.07 -10.46 -6.57
N TYR A 185 14.90 -11.51 -6.68
CA TYR A 185 14.56 -12.88 -6.33
C TYR A 185 13.36 -13.45 -7.09
N ALA A 186 12.95 -12.86 -8.22
CA ALA A 186 11.93 -13.44 -9.07
C ALA A 186 12.41 -14.78 -9.65
N ARG A 187 11.45 -15.71 -9.80
CA ARG A 187 11.67 -16.96 -10.52
C ARG A 187 11.58 -16.74 -12.03
N GLY A 188 12.22 -17.63 -12.78
CA GLY A 188 12.04 -17.71 -14.22
C GLY A 188 10.57 -17.76 -14.61
N SER A 189 10.24 -17.11 -15.73
CA SER A 189 8.87 -16.91 -16.21
C SER A 189 8.02 -15.91 -15.40
N THR A 190 8.59 -15.18 -14.44
CA THR A 190 7.96 -13.96 -13.93
C THR A 190 7.82 -12.94 -15.07
N TYR A 191 6.65 -12.33 -15.18
CA TYR A 191 6.34 -11.35 -16.21
C TYR A 191 5.76 -10.08 -15.59
N VAL A 192 5.82 -8.96 -16.30
CA VAL A 192 5.30 -7.67 -15.84
C VAL A 192 4.24 -7.17 -16.80
N ASN A 193 3.03 -6.92 -16.31
CA ASN A 193 1.91 -6.39 -17.10
C ASN A 193 1.42 -5.06 -16.55
N ASP A 194 0.77 -4.28 -17.42
CA ASP A 194 -0.09 -3.18 -16.97
C ASP A 194 -1.39 -3.75 -16.38
N LEU A 195 -1.82 -3.22 -15.23
CA LEU A 195 -3.05 -3.63 -14.54
C LEU A 195 -4.34 -3.36 -15.33
N SER A 196 -4.28 -2.54 -16.39
CA SER A 196 -5.41 -2.36 -17.31
C SER A 196 -5.63 -3.56 -18.24
N VAL A 197 -4.64 -4.44 -18.36
CA VAL A 197 -4.68 -5.59 -19.25
C VAL A 197 -5.36 -6.78 -18.59
N ASP A 198 -6.39 -7.31 -19.24
CA ASP A 198 -7.05 -8.54 -18.79
C ASP A 198 -6.19 -9.77 -19.12
N THR A 199 -5.49 -10.26 -18.10
CA THR A 199 -4.65 -11.45 -18.23
C THR A 199 -5.43 -12.76 -18.38
N THR A 200 -6.76 -12.77 -18.12
CA THR A 200 -7.59 -13.99 -18.24
C THR A 200 -7.93 -14.32 -19.68
N VAL A 201 -7.87 -13.32 -20.57
CA VAL A 201 -8.00 -13.50 -22.02
C VAL A 201 -6.64 -13.70 -22.72
N GLY A 202 -5.58 -13.94 -21.94
CA GLY A 202 -4.23 -14.16 -22.46
C GLY A 202 -3.54 -12.91 -23.02
N GLN A 203 -4.06 -11.72 -22.75
CA GLN A 203 -3.35 -10.48 -23.08
C GLN A 203 -2.21 -10.27 -22.09
N SER A 204 -1.01 -10.03 -22.62
CA SER A 204 0.19 -9.73 -21.86
C SER A 204 1.02 -8.69 -22.58
N VAL A 205 1.63 -7.81 -21.80
CA VAL A 205 2.80 -7.04 -22.23
C VAL A 205 3.99 -7.88 -21.78
N TYR A 206 4.65 -8.59 -22.69
CA TYR A 206 5.87 -9.29 -22.31
C TYR A 206 6.98 -8.27 -22.11
N GLY A 207 7.49 -8.21 -20.89
CA GLY A 207 8.87 -7.84 -20.71
C GLY A 207 9.76 -9.07 -20.77
N GLU A 208 10.97 -8.91 -21.28
CA GLU A 208 11.97 -9.97 -21.30
C GLU A 208 12.58 -10.11 -19.91
N TYR A 209 12.38 -11.26 -19.26
CA TYR A 209 13.04 -11.59 -18.00
C TYR A 209 14.53 -11.83 -18.26
N SER A 210 15.37 -11.08 -17.55
CA SER A 210 16.81 -11.28 -17.50
C SER A 210 17.24 -11.44 -16.06
N GLY A 211 17.70 -12.65 -15.71
CA GLY A 211 18.20 -13.00 -14.39
C GLY A 211 18.49 -14.49 -14.29
N ASP A 212 19.39 -14.85 -13.38
CA ASP A 212 19.42 -16.21 -12.85
C ASP A 212 18.29 -16.33 -11.82
N ASN A 213 17.59 -17.47 -11.79
CA ASN A 213 16.48 -17.71 -10.87
C ASN A 213 16.87 -17.32 -9.43
N ASP A 214 15.96 -16.64 -8.74
CA ASP A 214 16.16 -16.24 -7.34
C ASP A 214 17.41 -15.34 -7.13
N ASN A 215 17.80 -14.55 -8.13
CA ASN A 215 18.87 -13.54 -8.01
C ASN A 215 18.29 -12.16 -7.63
N ALA A 216 18.96 -11.45 -6.72
CA ALA A 216 18.67 -10.06 -6.37
C ALA A 216 18.66 -9.09 -7.58
N ASP A 217 19.41 -9.41 -8.65
CA ASP A 217 19.51 -8.59 -9.86
C ASP A 217 18.47 -8.95 -10.95
N SER A 218 17.51 -9.82 -10.62
CA SER A 218 16.43 -10.21 -11.53
C SER A 218 15.67 -8.98 -12.05
N THR A 219 15.58 -8.86 -13.37
CA THR A 219 14.92 -7.72 -14.04
C THR A 219 14.01 -8.17 -15.16
N VAL A 220 13.03 -7.33 -15.48
CA VAL A 220 12.12 -7.49 -16.62
C VAL A 220 12.21 -6.23 -17.48
N SER A 221 12.56 -6.40 -18.76
CA SER A 221 12.76 -5.29 -19.71
C SER A 221 11.54 -5.07 -20.58
N ILE A 222 11.01 -3.84 -20.66
CA ILE A 222 9.80 -3.50 -21.42
C ILE A 222 10.10 -2.36 -22.40
N THR A 223 9.63 -2.48 -23.63
CA THR A 223 9.62 -1.40 -24.62
C THR A 223 8.20 -0.89 -24.81
N PHE A 224 7.95 0.36 -24.44
CA PHE A 224 6.63 0.96 -24.63
C PHE A 224 6.46 1.46 -26.05
N THR A 225 5.39 1.04 -26.73
CA THR A 225 5.12 1.42 -28.13
C THR A 225 4.09 2.55 -28.27
N LYS A 226 3.48 2.99 -27.15
CA LYS A 226 2.48 4.05 -27.12
C LYS A 226 2.67 4.94 -25.90
N PRO A 227 2.40 6.25 -26.00
CA PRO A 227 2.38 7.13 -24.82
C PRO A 227 1.19 6.79 -23.92
N GLY A 228 1.31 7.14 -22.64
CA GLY A 228 0.25 6.90 -21.66
C GLY A 228 0.79 6.67 -20.24
N THR A 229 -0.15 6.46 -19.31
CA THR A 229 0.17 6.09 -17.93
C THR A 229 -0.07 4.60 -17.75
N TYR A 230 0.99 3.87 -17.43
CA TYR A 230 0.94 2.42 -17.26
C TYR A 230 1.10 2.07 -15.77
N ASN A 231 0.25 1.17 -15.27
CA ASN A 231 0.28 0.68 -13.90
C ASN A 231 0.90 -0.71 -13.90
N MET A 232 2.23 -0.76 -13.95
CA MET A 232 2.96 -2.00 -14.13
C MET A 232 2.98 -2.82 -12.85
N LYS A 233 2.85 -4.14 -12.96
CA LYS A 233 2.95 -5.07 -11.83
C LYS A 233 3.61 -6.37 -12.28
N ALA A 234 4.50 -6.93 -11.46
CA ALA A 234 5.07 -8.24 -11.70
C ALA A 234 4.11 -9.33 -11.21
N HIS A 235 3.96 -10.34 -12.05
CA HIS A 235 3.06 -11.47 -11.85
C HIS A 235 3.82 -12.76 -11.62
N CYS A 236 3.13 -13.63 -10.91
CA CYS A 236 3.53 -14.99 -10.65
C CYS A 236 3.63 -15.83 -11.91
N PRO A 237 4.70 -16.63 -12.07
CA PRO A 237 4.70 -17.76 -12.99
C PRO A 237 3.47 -18.66 -12.76
N THR A 238 2.97 -19.28 -13.82
CA THR A 238 1.86 -20.23 -13.70
C THR A 238 2.26 -21.41 -12.81
N GLY A 239 1.43 -21.71 -11.81
CA GLY A 239 1.64 -22.86 -10.90
C GLY A 239 2.69 -22.65 -9.81
N SER A 240 3.25 -21.44 -9.66
CA SER A 240 4.20 -21.15 -8.56
C SER A 240 3.50 -20.59 -7.32
N ALA A 241 3.98 -20.96 -6.13
CA ALA A 241 3.63 -20.31 -4.88
C ALA A 241 4.29 -18.92 -4.81
N CYS A 242 3.56 -17.88 -5.16
CA CYS A 242 4.02 -16.50 -5.02
C CYS A 242 2.89 -15.49 -4.85
N VAL A 243 3.27 -14.30 -4.38
CA VAL A 243 2.42 -13.13 -4.29
C VAL A 243 2.93 -12.09 -5.26
N ARG A 244 2.04 -11.49 -6.05
CA ARG A 244 2.38 -10.43 -7.03
C ARG A 244 3.11 -9.26 -6.39
N SER A 245 3.83 -8.49 -7.20
CA SER A 245 4.56 -7.31 -6.72
C SER A 245 3.67 -6.13 -6.36
N ASN A 246 4.25 -5.07 -5.80
CA ASN A 246 3.60 -3.77 -5.77
C ASN A 246 3.50 -3.25 -7.21
N HIS A 247 2.55 -2.35 -7.47
CA HIS A 247 2.49 -1.67 -8.75
C HIS A 247 3.53 -0.54 -8.82
N VAL A 248 3.97 -0.25 -10.05
CA VAL A 248 4.83 0.88 -10.39
C VAL A 248 4.14 1.64 -11.50
N VAL A 249 3.82 2.91 -11.23
CA VAL A 249 3.29 3.81 -12.25
C VAL A 249 4.44 4.35 -13.09
N THR A 250 4.32 4.20 -14.41
CA THR A 250 5.28 4.72 -15.38
C THR A 250 4.55 5.55 -16.42
N VAL A 251 4.95 6.82 -16.54
CA VAL A 251 4.41 7.75 -17.53
C VAL A 251 5.28 7.72 -18.78
N VAL A 252 4.68 7.37 -19.91
CA VAL A 252 5.36 7.24 -21.21
C VAL A 252 4.99 8.43 -22.08
N SER A 253 6.01 9.13 -22.57
CA SER A 253 5.88 10.26 -23.51
C SER A 253 6.52 9.98 -24.86
#